data_AF-A0A1F6XJC6-F1
#
_entry.id   AF-A0A1F6XJC6-F1
#
_cell.length_a   1.000
_cell.length_b   1.000
_cell.length_c   1.000
_cell.angle_alpha   90.00
_cell.angle_beta   90.00
_cell.angle_gamma   90.00
#
_symmetry.space_group_name_H-M   'P 1'
#
loop_
_entity.id
_entity.type
_entity.pdbx_description
1 polymer ?
#
loop_
_entity_poly.entity_id
_entity_poly.type
_entity_poly.pdbx_seq_one_letter_code
_entity_poly.pdbx_strand_id
1 'polypeptide(L)'
;MNYPDYKNRFKKFGVKKPVRSFRDLEVYQKTLECSVLIDKDILPALEKVKDNRIEELSKNAMAIPLYISEGHSLRFADFGLALGYIEKALSGCNRMSVYLDHIKGTYGDKVKVDLIEDLINRYTLVRGKIFRLEQSWKKFMNQDKENKK
;
A
#
# COMPACT_ATOMS: atom_id res chain seq x y z
N MET A 1 -31.75 27.89 14.32
CA MET A 1 -31.25 26.52 14.09
C MET A 1 -30.83 26.43 12.64
N ASN A 2 -29.53 26.42 12.35
CA ASN A 2 -28.99 26.57 10.99
C ASN A 2 -28.52 25.19 10.52
N TYR A 3 -29.20 24.61 9.52
CA TYR A 3 -28.80 23.32 8.95
C TYR A 3 -27.62 23.52 7.98
N PRO A 4 -26.60 22.65 7.98
CA PRO A 4 -25.52 22.75 7.00
C PRO A 4 -26.08 22.53 5.58
N ASP A 5 -25.73 23.41 4.64
CA ASP A 5 -26.06 23.26 3.22
C ASP A 5 -25.20 22.15 2.60
N TYR A 6 -25.85 21.06 2.19
CA TYR A 6 -25.20 19.88 1.59
C TYR A 6 -25.06 19.98 0.06
N LYS A 7 -25.33 21.15 -0.55
CA LYS A 7 -25.22 21.30 -2.00
C LYS A 7 -23.74 21.36 -2.42
N ASN A 8 -23.32 20.40 -3.24
CA ASN A 8 -22.07 20.34 -4.02
C ASN A 8 -20.77 19.90 -3.31
N ARG A 9 -20.73 18.65 -2.82
CA ARG A 9 -19.45 17.90 -2.68
C ARG A 9 -19.24 16.80 -3.73
N PHE A 10 -19.83 16.94 -4.92
CA PHE A 10 -19.45 16.11 -6.05
C PHE A 10 -18.12 16.61 -6.61
N LYS A 11 -17.01 15.96 -6.20
CA LYS A 11 -15.72 16.11 -6.91
C LYS A 11 -15.98 15.83 -8.39
N LYS A 12 -15.73 16.82 -9.26
CA LYS A 12 -15.76 16.62 -10.72
C LYS A 12 -14.90 15.41 -11.06
N PHE A 13 -15.50 14.39 -11.65
CA PHE A 13 -14.79 13.20 -12.13
C PHE A 13 -13.98 13.60 -13.37
N GLY A 14 -12.73 14.01 -13.17
CA GLY A 14 -11.77 14.16 -14.26
C GLY A 14 -11.41 12.80 -14.85
N VAL A 15 -11.16 12.76 -16.15
CA VAL A 15 -10.64 11.55 -16.82
C VAL A 15 -9.33 11.16 -16.13
N LYS A 16 -9.28 9.94 -15.58
CA LYS A 16 -8.06 9.43 -14.95
C LYS A 16 -6.98 9.31 -16.03
N LYS A 17 -5.77 9.79 -15.73
CA LYS A 17 -4.63 9.65 -16.64
C LYS A 17 -4.42 8.16 -16.98
N PRO A 18 -4.14 7.83 -18.25
CA PRO A 18 -3.80 6.46 -18.61
C PRO A 18 -2.59 5.95 -17.82
N VAL A 19 -2.68 4.72 -17.31
CA VAL A 19 -1.56 4.06 -16.63
C VAL A 19 -0.57 3.56 -17.68
N ARG A 20 0.64 4.13 -17.71
CA ARG A 20 1.72 3.75 -18.63
C ARG A 20 2.80 2.94 -17.94
N SER A 21 3.01 3.18 -16.65
CA SER A 21 4.00 2.51 -15.81
C SER A 21 3.40 2.13 -14.46
N PHE A 22 4.02 1.19 -13.76
CA PHE A 22 3.69 0.89 -12.36
C PHE A 22 3.79 2.14 -11.47
N ARG A 23 4.65 3.10 -11.84
CA ARG A 23 4.81 4.39 -11.15
C ARG A 23 3.55 5.25 -11.19
N ASP A 24 2.66 5.03 -12.15
CA ASP A 24 1.37 5.74 -12.24
C ASP A 24 0.31 5.15 -11.31
N LEU A 25 0.56 3.96 -10.74
CA LEU A 25 -0.35 3.33 -9.78
C LEU A 25 -0.29 4.08 -8.45
N GLU A 26 -1.44 4.60 -8.01
CA GLU A 26 -1.56 5.23 -6.70
C GLU A 26 -1.10 4.29 -5.57
N VAL A 27 -1.41 3.00 -5.70
CA VAL A 27 -0.99 1.99 -4.71
C VAL A 27 0.53 1.90 -4.58
N TYR A 28 1.26 1.96 -5.69
CA TYR A 28 2.73 1.96 -5.68
C TYR A 28 3.27 3.21 -4.97
N GLN A 29 2.78 4.39 -5.37
CA GLN A 29 3.21 5.67 -4.81
C GLN A 29 3.01 5.73 -3.30
N LYS A 30 1.84 5.27 -2.83
CA LYS A 30 1.51 5.29 -1.40
C LYS A 30 2.29 4.27 -0.59
N THR A 31 2.52 3.07 -1.11
CA THR A 31 3.34 2.09 -0.39
C THR A 31 4.81 2.49 -0.35
N LEU A 32 5.31 3.15 -1.39
CA LEU A 32 6.66 3.71 -1.41
C LEU A 32 6.80 4.88 -0.43
N GLU A 33 5.80 5.76 -0.35
CA GLU A 33 5.76 6.84 0.65
C GLU A 33 5.84 6.26 2.08
N CYS A 34 5.06 5.20 2.37
CA CYS A 34 5.13 4.53 3.67
C CYS A 34 6.50 3.92 3.95
N SER A 35 7.15 3.26 2.98
CA SER A 35 8.47 2.66 3.20
C SER A 35 9.53 3.71 3.51
N VAL A 36 9.51 4.84 2.78
CA VAL A 36 10.41 5.96 3.04
C VAL A 36 10.19 6.56 4.43
N LEU A 37 8.93 6.72 4.86
CA LEU A 37 8.62 7.21 6.21
C LEU A 37 9.12 6.26 7.31
N ILE A 38 9.01 4.95 7.09
CA ILE A 38 9.57 3.96 8.02
C ILE A 38 11.07 4.12 8.13
N ASP A 39 11.78 4.09 6.99
CA ASP A 39 13.25 4.18 6.97
C ASP A 39 13.75 5.49 7.57
N LYS A 40 13.05 6.60 7.30
CA LYS A 40 13.46 7.94 7.72
C LYS A 40 13.09 8.27 9.17
N ASP A 41 11.91 7.90 9.63
CA ASP A 41 11.33 8.42 10.88
C ASP A 41 11.11 7.34 11.96
N ILE A 42 11.01 6.06 11.59
CA ILE A 42 10.82 4.96 12.56
C ILE A 42 12.14 4.27 12.88
N LEU A 43 12.91 3.85 11.87
CA LEU A 43 14.15 3.11 12.09
C LEU A 43 15.16 3.83 12.99
N PRO A 44 15.41 5.16 12.85
CA PRO A 44 16.35 5.85 13.74
C PRO A 44 15.93 5.87 15.21
N ALA A 45 14.62 5.77 15.50
CA ALA A 45 14.14 5.63 16.88
C ALA A 45 14.41 4.21 17.41
N LEU A 46 14.24 3.20 16.55
CA LEU A 46 14.52 1.80 16.87
C LEU A 46 16.02 1.52 17.06
N GLU A 47 16.89 2.19 16.31
CA GLU A 47 18.35 2.13 16.49
C GLU A 47 18.78 2.57 17.89
N LYS A 48 18.18 3.64 18.41
CA LYS A 48 18.47 4.15 19.76
C LYS A 48 18.13 3.15 20.86
N VAL A 49 17.12 2.32 20.65
CA VAL A 49 16.71 1.26 21.58
C VAL A 49 17.31 -0.10 21.24
N LYS A 50 18.17 -0.17 20.21
CA LYS A 50 18.87 -1.37 19.75
C LYS A 50 17.91 -2.53 19.43
N ASP A 51 16.78 -2.23 18.81
CA ASP A 51 15.86 -3.27 18.34
C ASP A 51 16.53 -4.09 17.23
N ASN A 52 16.44 -5.42 17.31
CA ASN A 52 17.07 -6.33 16.35
C ASN A 52 16.27 -6.53 15.06
N ARG A 53 15.07 -5.94 14.94
CA ARG A 53 14.16 -6.09 13.80
C ARG A 53 14.25 -4.97 12.77
N ILE A 54 15.18 -4.01 12.94
CA ILE A 54 15.34 -2.83 12.07
C ILE A 54 15.47 -3.23 10.60
N GLU A 55 16.38 -4.16 10.30
CA GLU A 55 16.63 -4.63 8.93
C GLU A 55 15.39 -5.35 8.35
N GLU A 56 14.73 -6.17 9.16
CA GLU A 56 13.54 -6.90 8.76
C GLU A 56 12.37 -5.95 8.47
N LEU A 57 12.19 -4.90 9.27
CA LEU A 57 11.15 -3.89 9.09
C LEU A 57 11.34 -3.13 7.78
N SER A 58 12.57 -2.67 7.50
CA SER A 58 12.91 -1.96 6.26
C SER A 58 12.65 -2.84 5.03
N LYS A 59 13.10 -4.10 5.06
CA LYS A 59 12.87 -5.08 3.98
C LYS A 59 11.39 -5.31 3.74
N ASN A 60 10.59 -5.50 4.79
CA ASN A 60 9.15 -5.73 4.63
C ASN A 60 8.42 -4.48 4.12
N ALA A 61 8.83 -3.29 4.53
CA ALA A 61 8.25 -2.04 4.05
C ALA A 61 8.51 -1.85 2.55
N MET A 62 9.76 -2.07 2.10
CA MET A 62 10.18 -1.96 0.70
C MET A 62 9.62 -3.08 -0.19
N ALA A 63 9.37 -4.27 0.36
CA ALA A 63 8.84 -5.40 -0.40
C ALA A 63 7.46 -5.11 -1.03
N ILE A 64 6.62 -4.31 -0.38
CA ILE A 64 5.27 -4.01 -0.87
C ILE A 64 5.28 -3.25 -2.23
N PRO A 65 5.96 -2.10 -2.37
CA PRO A 65 6.06 -1.44 -3.67
C PRO A 65 6.80 -2.28 -4.72
N LEU A 66 7.77 -3.13 -4.32
CA LEU A 66 8.43 -4.07 -5.23
C LEU A 66 7.45 -5.10 -5.80
N TYR A 67 6.64 -5.75 -4.95
CA TYR A 67 5.62 -6.70 -5.41
C TYR A 67 4.59 -6.05 -6.33
N ILE A 68 4.20 -4.79 -6.08
CA ILE A 68 3.29 -4.06 -6.99
C ILE A 68 3.94 -3.87 -8.37
N SER A 69 5.24 -3.52 -8.41
CA SER A 69 5.99 -3.36 -9.66
C SER A 69 6.14 -4.69 -10.41
N GLU A 70 6.47 -5.77 -9.71
CA GLU A 70 6.60 -7.12 -10.29
C GLU A 70 5.26 -7.63 -10.84
N GLY A 71 4.20 -7.53 -10.05
CA GLY A 71 2.84 -7.88 -10.48
C GLY A 71 2.40 -7.07 -11.70
N HIS A 72 2.68 -5.76 -11.72
CA HIS A 72 2.38 -4.93 -12.88
C HIS A 72 3.15 -5.41 -14.13
N SER A 73 4.42 -5.77 -13.98
CA SER A 73 5.27 -6.21 -15.10
C SER A 73 4.79 -7.52 -15.73
N LEU A 74 4.22 -8.42 -14.93
CA LEU A 74 3.79 -9.74 -15.36
C LEU A 74 2.31 -9.83 -15.78
N ARG A 75 1.51 -8.77 -15.55
CA ARG A 75 0.04 -8.81 -15.70
C ARG A 75 -0.50 -9.28 -17.06
N PHE A 76 0.31 -9.24 -18.12
CA PHE A 76 -0.05 -9.76 -19.44
C PHE A 76 0.74 -11.01 -19.86
N ALA A 77 1.89 -11.26 -19.25
CA ALA A 77 2.77 -12.38 -19.59
C ALA A 77 2.42 -13.65 -18.77
N ASP A 78 2.25 -13.48 -17.46
CA ASP A 78 1.82 -14.53 -16.55
C ASP A 78 0.86 -13.92 -15.52
N PHE A 79 -0.43 -14.04 -15.82
CA PHE A 79 -1.47 -13.42 -15.00
C PHE A 79 -1.60 -14.07 -13.62
N GLY A 80 -1.35 -15.38 -13.51
CA GLY A 80 -1.40 -16.09 -12.23
C GLY A 80 -0.30 -15.60 -11.29
N LEU A 81 0.93 -15.52 -11.81
CA LEU A 81 2.06 -15.00 -11.05
C LEU A 81 1.90 -13.52 -10.71
N ALA A 82 1.35 -12.71 -11.64
CA ALA A 82 1.03 -11.32 -11.39
C ALA A 82 0.07 -11.13 -10.21
N LEU A 83 -1.01 -11.92 -10.15
CA LEU A 83 -1.94 -11.89 -9.03
C LEU A 83 -1.28 -12.34 -7.73
N GLY A 84 -0.43 -13.38 -7.77
CA GLY A 84 0.33 -13.81 -6.60
C GLY A 84 1.20 -12.70 -5.99
N TYR A 85 1.80 -11.83 -6.82
CA TYR A 85 2.51 -10.64 -6.33
C TYR A 85 1.58 -9.60 -5.71
N ILE A 86 0.41 -9.36 -6.29
CA ILE A 86 -0.59 -8.45 -5.70
C ILE A 86 -1.10 -8.98 -4.35
N GLU A 87 -1.31 -10.29 -4.21
CA GLU A 87 -1.67 -10.93 -2.94
C GLU A 87 -0.55 -10.81 -1.89
N LYS A 88 0.72 -10.96 -2.30
CA LYS A 88 1.87 -10.68 -1.43
C LYS A 88 1.89 -9.23 -0.96
N ALA A 89 1.56 -8.26 -1.82
CA ALA A 89 1.46 -6.86 -1.42
C ALA A 89 0.31 -6.62 -0.41
N LEU A 90 -0.85 -7.26 -0.60
CA LEU A 90 -1.97 -7.22 0.36
C LEU A 90 -1.57 -7.78 1.73
N SER A 91 -0.91 -8.94 1.74
CA SER A 91 -0.41 -9.59 2.96
C SER A 91 0.66 -8.73 3.64
N GLY A 92 1.56 -8.12 2.86
CA GLY A 92 2.59 -7.20 3.35
C GLY A 92 2.00 -5.99 4.10
N CYS A 93 0.90 -5.39 3.61
CA CYS A 93 0.24 -4.28 4.32
C CYS A 93 -0.23 -4.68 5.73
N ASN A 94 -0.81 -5.88 5.87
CA ASN A 94 -1.22 -6.40 7.18
C ASN A 94 0.01 -6.66 8.07
N ARG A 95 1.06 -7.28 7.51
CA ARG A 95 2.30 -7.54 8.25
C ARG A 95 2.93 -6.26 8.80
N MET A 96 2.99 -5.20 7.98
CA MET A 96 3.50 -3.91 8.42
C MET A 96 2.66 -3.31 9.56
N SER A 97 1.34 -3.46 9.51
CA SER A 97 0.47 -3.01 10.59
C SER A 97 0.78 -3.73 11.91
N VAL A 98 1.01 -5.05 11.86
CA VAL A 98 1.39 -5.86 13.04
C VAL A 98 2.75 -5.44 13.61
N TYR A 99 3.77 -5.21 12.77
CA TYR A 99 5.05 -4.70 13.25
C TYR A 99 4.89 -3.36 13.96
N LEU A 100 4.13 -2.45 13.37
CA LEU A 100 3.90 -1.11 13.89
C LEU A 100 3.13 -1.13 15.22
N ASP A 101 2.08 -1.95 15.35
CA ASP A 101 1.37 -2.18 16.61
C ASP A 101 2.30 -2.72 17.69
N HIS A 102 3.15 -3.70 17.35
CA HIS A 102 4.13 -4.24 18.28
C HIS A 102 5.13 -3.16 18.72
N ILE A 103 5.66 -2.36 17.80
CA ILE A 103 6.61 -1.28 18.12
C ILE A 103 5.95 -0.27 19.06
N LYS A 104 4.71 0.14 18.79
CA LYS A 104 3.94 1.02 19.66
C LYS A 104 3.77 0.43 21.07
N GLY A 105 3.43 -0.85 21.17
CA GLY A 105 3.26 -1.53 22.47
C GLY A 105 4.56 -1.68 23.26
N THR A 106 5.70 -1.86 22.59
CA THR A 106 7.01 -2.07 23.24
C THR A 106 7.75 -0.77 23.57
N TYR A 107 7.61 0.25 22.73
CA TYR A 107 8.45 1.46 22.77
C TYR A 107 7.63 2.75 22.68
N GLY A 108 6.35 2.75 23.07
CA GLY A 108 5.45 3.90 22.90
C GLY A 108 5.97 5.24 23.46
N ASP A 109 6.79 5.20 24.52
CA ASP A 109 7.46 6.37 25.12
C ASP A 109 8.71 6.85 24.36
N LYS A 110 9.22 6.05 23.41
CA LYS A 110 10.48 6.25 22.69
C LYS A 110 10.28 6.45 21.18
N VAL A 111 9.06 6.32 20.68
CA VAL A 111 8.70 6.45 19.26
C VAL A 111 7.59 7.48 19.06
N LYS A 112 7.45 7.98 17.84
CA LYS A 112 6.36 8.89 17.46
C LYS A 112 5.07 8.08 17.27
N VAL A 113 4.28 7.90 18.32
CA VAL A 113 3.04 7.10 18.29
C VAL A 113 2.05 7.59 17.22
N ASP A 114 1.87 8.90 17.09
CA ASP A 114 0.96 9.47 16.08
C ASP A 114 1.37 9.09 14.64
N LEU A 115 2.67 9.03 14.36
CA LEU A 115 3.18 8.60 13.06
C LEU A 115 2.92 7.10 12.84
N ILE A 116 3.09 6.28 13.88
CA ILE A 116 2.79 4.85 13.79
C ILE A 116 1.30 4.64 13.46
N GLU A 117 0.40 5.34 14.14
CA GLU A 117 -1.04 5.24 13.89
C GLU A 117 -1.41 5.73 12.48
N ASP A 118 -0.81 6.83 12.02
CA ASP A 118 -0.98 7.30 10.65
C ASP A 118 -0.50 6.27 9.62
N LEU A 119 0.67 5.65 9.83
CA LEU A 119 1.21 4.60 8.96
C LEU A 119 0.31 3.36 8.91
N ILE A 120 -0.23 2.90 10.05
CA ILE A 120 -1.19 1.78 10.11
C ILE A 120 -2.45 2.11 9.30
N ASN A 121 -2.98 3.33 9.47
CA ASN A 121 -4.15 3.79 8.71
C ASN A 121 -3.86 3.84 7.20
N ARG A 122 -2.68 4.35 6.81
CA ARG A 122 -2.25 4.36 5.39
C ARG A 122 -2.15 2.96 4.81
N TYR A 123 -1.57 2.00 5.55
CA TYR A 123 -1.49 0.61 5.11
C TYR A 123 -2.87 -0.03 4.95
N THR A 124 -3.79 0.24 5.88
CA THR A 124 -5.17 -0.27 5.81
C THR A 124 -5.92 0.31 4.59
N LEU A 125 -5.80 1.62 4.36
CA LEU A 125 -6.43 2.30 3.23
C LEU A 125 -5.85 1.84 1.88
N VAL A 126 -4.52 1.78 1.76
CA VAL A 126 -3.86 1.37 0.51
C VAL A 126 -4.10 -0.11 0.22
N ARG A 127 -4.18 -0.98 1.23
CA ARG A 127 -4.58 -2.38 1.06
C ARG A 127 -5.94 -2.49 0.37
N GLY A 128 -6.93 -1.69 0.80
CA GLY A 128 -8.23 -1.65 0.14
C GLY A 128 -8.16 -1.16 -1.32
N LYS A 129 -7.17 -0.35 -1.68
CA LYS A 129 -6.93 0.07 -3.07
C LYS A 129 -6.21 -1.01 -3.88
N ILE A 130 -5.25 -1.73 -3.29
CA ILE A 130 -4.58 -2.87 -3.91
C ILE A 130 -5.60 -3.97 -4.24
N PHE A 131 -6.54 -4.25 -3.33
CA PHE A 131 -7.60 -5.21 -3.58
C PHE A 131 -8.47 -4.79 -4.79
N ARG A 132 -8.83 -3.51 -4.88
CA ARG A 132 -9.59 -3.00 -6.04
C ARG A 132 -8.78 -3.09 -7.34
N LEU A 133 -7.45 -2.87 -7.29
CA LEU A 133 -6.57 -3.06 -8.43
C LEU A 133 -6.60 -4.53 -8.90
N GLU A 134 -6.47 -5.47 -7.96
CA GLU A 134 -6.58 -6.91 -8.22
C GLU A 134 -7.90 -7.27 -8.92
N GLN A 135 -9.04 -6.80 -8.38
CA GLN A 135 -10.36 -7.03 -8.97
C GLN A 135 -10.48 -6.41 -10.36
N SER A 136 -9.93 -5.21 -10.56
CA SER A 136 -9.92 -4.54 -11.86
C SER A 136 -9.12 -5.33 -12.90
N TRP A 137 -7.99 -5.93 -12.51
CA TRP A 137 -7.19 -6.76 -13.40
C TRP A 137 -7.90 -8.07 -13.75
N LYS A 138 -8.52 -8.73 -12.77
CA LYS A 138 -9.34 -9.93 -13.00
C LYS A 138 -10.48 -9.65 -14.00
N LYS A 139 -11.18 -8.53 -13.82
CA LYS A 139 -12.24 -8.10 -14.74
C LYS A 139 -11.72 -7.87 -16.16
N PHE A 140 -10.62 -7.13 -16.31
CA PHE A 140 -10.01 -6.85 -17.62
C PHE A 140 -9.62 -8.15 -18.35
N MET A 141 -8.97 -9.08 -17.65
CA MET A 141 -8.53 -10.34 -18.26
C MET A 141 -9.70 -11.26 -18.64
N ASN A 142 -10.80 -11.24 -17.89
CA ASN A 142 -11.99 -12.02 -18.25
C ASN A 142 -12.64 -11.45 -19.53
N GLN A 143 -12.76 -10.12 -19.63
CA GLN A 143 -13.28 -9.45 -20.83
C GLN A 143 -12.40 -9.71 -22.06
N ASP A 144 -11.07 -9.68 -21.91
CA ASP A 144 -10.14 -10.00 -23.00
C ASP A 144 -10.28 -11.44 -23.49
N LYS A 145 -10.55 -12.39 -22.60
CA LYS A 145 -10.83 -13.80 -22.96
C LYS A 145 -12.16 -13.98 -23.68
N GLU A 146 -13.20 -13.24 -23.28
CA GLU A 146 -14.52 -13.28 -23.93
C GLU A 146 -14.45 -12.70 -25.35
N ASN A 147 -13.72 -11.60 -25.57
CA ASN A 147 -13.58 -10.97 -26.88
C ASN A 147 -12.75 -11.79 -27.89
N LYS A 148 -11.98 -12.77 -27.41
CA LYS A 148 -11.15 -13.67 -28.24
C LYS A 148 -11.86 -14.98 -28.60
N LYS A 149 -13.04 -15.24 -28.04
CA LYS A 149 -13.91 -16.37 -28.40
C LYS A 149 -14.86 -15.97 -29.51
#